data_AF-A0AAV4PX75-F1
#
_entry.id   AF-A0AAV4PX75-F1
#
_cell.length_a   1.000
_cell.length_b   1.000
_cell.length_c   1.000
_cell.angle_alpha   90.00
_cell.angle_beta   90.00
_cell.angle_gamma   90.00
#
_symmetry.space_group_name_H-M   'P 1'
#
loop_
_entity.id
_entity.type
_entity.pdbx_description
1 polymer ?
#
loop_
_entity_poly.entity_id
_entity_poly.type
_entity_poly.pdbx_seq_one_letter_code
_entity_poly.pdbx_strand_id
1 'polypeptide(L)'
;MDTLYESCLLLTCELLREGYVNRYPVNPFCRMSEEIVQDVFCCYVDFPMNGFKAIDINLLLTSGRLMHVAFVNIPLGTENIDLLRLMLGCRGLKSVTLVNTGIPPRHSRKVTKQLEKFLTSSAASSLEQLHTSIPFDLRVLRGCTNLHDLKLHFVPRQPLSDILIVENFEKKT
;
A
#
# COMPACT_ATOMS: atom_id res chain seq x y z
N MET A 1 23.07 -11.94 -16.42
CA MET A 1 22.35 -12.24 -17.68
C MET A 1 20.90 -12.08 -17.33
N ASP A 2 20.25 -11.07 -17.87
CA ASP A 2 18.84 -10.82 -17.58
C ASP A 2 18.02 -11.80 -18.42
N THR A 3 17.02 -12.40 -17.79
CA THR A 3 16.06 -13.28 -18.47
C THR A 3 15.18 -12.46 -19.41
N LEU A 4 14.55 -13.13 -20.39
CA LEU A 4 13.53 -12.48 -21.24
C LEU A 4 12.41 -11.88 -20.39
N TYR A 5 12.06 -12.54 -19.28
CA TYR A 5 11.04 -12.06 -18.35
C TYR A 5 11.43 -10.73 -17.69
N GLU A 6 12.64 -10.65 -17.12
CA GLU A 6 13.17 -9.42 -16.52
C GLU A 6 13.24 -8.30 -17.55
N SER A 7 13.72 -8.59 -18.76
CA SER A 7 13.77 -7.60 -19.86
C SER A 7 12.39 -7.06 -20.22
N CYS A 8 11.35 -7.91 -20.24
CA CYS A 8 9.96 -7.50 -20.48
C CYS A 8 9.38 -6.67 -19.33
N LEU A 9 9.68 -7.02 -18.08
CA LEU A 9 9.26 -6.24 -16.90
C LEU A 9 9.89 -4.85 -16.93
N LEU A 10 11.18 -4.76 -17.22
CA LEU A 10 11.92 -3.51 -17.35
C LEU A 10 11.32 -2.61 -18.43
N LEU A 11 11.12 -3.15 -19.63
CA LEU A 11 10.50 -2.41 -20.73
C LEU A 11 9.09 -1.93 -20.36
N THR A 12 8.30 -2.76 -19.66
CA THR A 12 6.97 -2.36 -19.18
C THR A 12 7.05 -1.18 -18.21
N CYS A 13 8.02 -1.21 -17.28
CA CYS A 13 8.27 -0.10 -16.35
C CYS A 13 8.69 1.18 -17.09
N GLU A 14 9.53 1.08 -18.11
CA GLU A 14 9.92 2.23 -18.94
C GLU A 14 8.73 2.84 -19.69
N LEU A 15 7.88 2.01 -20.30
CA LEU A 15 6.68 2.47 -21.00
C LEU A 15 5.67 3.13 -20.05
N LEU A 16 5.56 2.64 -18.81
CA LEU A 16 4.77 3.30 -17.76
C LEU A 16 5.32 4.68 -17.46
N ARG A 17 6.64 4.81 -17.31
CA ARG A 17 7.32 6.08 -16.99
C ARG A 17 7.07 7.15 -18.05
N GLU A 18 7.03 6.73 -19.31
CA GLU A 18 6.76 7.59 -20.45
C GLU A 18 5.27 7.95 -20.60
N GLY A 19 4.40 7.44 -19.72
CA GLY A 19 2.98 7.74 -19.69
C GLY A 19 2.20 7.10 -20.84
N TYR A 20 2.70 5.98 -21.39
CA TYR A 20 2.06 5.27 -22.50
C TYR A 20 0.62 4.83 -22.17
N VAL A 21 0.33 4.56 -20.89
CA VAL A 21 -0.99 4.09 -20.45
C VAL A 21 -2.07 5.17 -20.51
N ASN A 22 -1.70 6.46 -20.65
CA ASN A 22 -2.66 7.56 -20.82
C ASN A 22 -3.45 7.49 -22.14
N ARG A 23 -3.11 6.55 -23.04
CA ARG A 23 -3.79 6.37 -24.33
C ARG A 23 -4.97 5.40 -24.31
N TYR A 24 -5.21 4.71 -23.19
CA TYR A 24 -6.25 3.68 -23.11
C TYR A 24 -7.27 3.96 -21.99
N PRO A 25 -8.59 3.82 -22.26
CA PRO A 25 -9.63 4.09 -21.26
C PRO A 25 -9.76 3.01 -20.18
N VAL A 26 -9.08 1.86 -20.35
CA VAL A 26 -9.17 0.70 -19.45
C VAL A 26 -7.82 0.44 -18.82
N ASN A 27 -7.80 0.22 -17.49
CA ASN A 27 -6.59 -0.15 -16.76
C ASN A 27 -6.01 -1.46 -17.31
N PRO A 28 -4.82 -1.46 -17.93
CA PRO A 28 -4.26 -2.65 -18.58
C PRO A 28 -3.88 -3.76 -17.57
N PHE A 29 -3.60 -3.39 -16.32
CA PHE A 29 -3.18 -4.34 -15.27
C PHE A 29 -4.33 -5.18 -14.72
N CYS A 30 -5.59 -4.78 -14.97
CA CYS A 30 -6.73 -5.53 -14.44
C CYS A 30 -6.86 -6.94 -15.04
N ARG A 31 -6.20 -7.23 -16.17
CA ARG A 31 -6.19 -8.53 -16.86
C ARG A 31 -4.95 -9.38 -16.61
N MET A 32 -3.88 -8.81 -16.07
CA MET A 32 -2.61 -9.52 -15.82
C MET A 32 -2.71 -10.41 -14.57
N SER A 33 -1.88 -11.44 -14.41
CA SER A 33 -1.87 -12.21 -13.15
C SER A 33 -1.40 -11.35 -11.96
N GLU A 34 -1.77 -11.74 -10.75
CA GLU A 34 -1.34 -11.02 -9.52
C GLU A 34 0.18 -11.01 -9.38
N GLU A 35 0.83 -12.13 -9.71
CA GLU A 35 2.29 -12.28 -9.72
C GLU A 35 2.97 -11.27 -10.67
N ILE A 36 2.49 -11.14 -11.91
CA ILE A 36 3.06 -10.18 -12.86
C ILE A 36 2.84 -8.74 -12.39
N VAL A 37 1.66 -8.42 -11.86
CA VAL A 37 1.40 -7.06 -11.33
C VAL A 37 2.27 -6.75 -10.12
N GLN A 38 2.52 -7.74 -9.25
CA GLN A 38 3.47 -7.62 -8.16
C GLN A 38 4.89 -7.37 -8.67
N ASP A 39 5.36 -8.17 -9.61
CA ASP A 39 6.71 -8.03 -10.15
C ASP A 39 6.90 -6.68 -10.85
N VAL A 40 5.89 -6.23 -11.62
CA VAL A 40 5.89 -4.88 -12.21
C VAL A 40 5.94 -3.83 -11.10
N PHE A 41 5.13 -3.91 -10.06
CA PHE A 41 5.11 -2.93 -8.97
C PHE A 41 6.43 -2.91 -8.18
N CYS A 42 6.98 -4.08 -7.84
CA CYS A 42 8.25 -4.20 -7.13
C CYS A 42 9.40 -3.67 -7.97
N CYS A 43 9.52 -4.12 -9.23
CA CYS A 43 10.50 -3.57 -10.18
C CYS A 43 10.36 -2.05 -10.26
N TYR A 44 9.14 -1.54 -10.42
CA TYR A 44 8.82 -0.13 -10.54
C TYR A 44 9.23 0.70 -9.31
N VAL A 45 9.03 0.19 -8.09
CA VAL A 45 9.38 0.89 -6.85
C VAL A 45 10.89 0.84 -6.57
N ASP A 46 11.59 -0.21 -7.00
CA ASP A 46 13.05 -0.31 -6.89
C ASP A 46 13.80 0.61 -7.86
N PHE A 47 13.14 1.14 -8.90
CA PHE A 47 13.72 2.19 -9.74
C PHE A 47 13.76 3.54 -9.02
N PRO A 48 14.86 4.31 -9.12
CA PRO A 48 14.97 5.61 -8.49
C PRO A 48 13.79 6.51 -8.92
N MET A 49 13.02 6.93 -7.91
CA MET A 49 11.75 7.70 -7.93
C MET A 49 11.74 9.02 -8.74
N ASN A 50 12.76 9.30 -9.55
CA ASN A 50 12.92 10.57 -10.25
C ASN A 50 12.10 10.71 -11.55
N GLY A 51 11.17 9.79 -11.87
CA GLY A 51 10.52 9.79 -13.19
C GLY A 51 9.04 9.44 -13.25
N PHE A 52 8.40 9.02 -12.15
CA PHE A 52 7.07 8.42 -12.22
C PHE A 52 5.95 9.33 -11.72
N LYS A 53 4.83 9.34 -12.44
CA LYS A 53 3.68 10.19 -12.12
C LYS A 53 2.71 9.44 -11.20
N ALA A 54 1.97 10.16 -10.37
CA ALA A 54 0.94 9.59 -9.50
C ALA A 54 -0.10 8.72 -10.26
N ILE A 55 -0.31 9.00 -11.55
CA ILE A 55 -1.23 8.27 -12.42
C ILE A 55 -0.78 6.84 -12.71
N ASP A 56 0.54 6.60 -12.79
CA ASP A 56 1.10 5.30 -13.11
C ASP A 56 0.95 4.35 -11.90
N ILE A 57 1.20 4.87 -10.70
CA ILE A 57 0.95 4.17 -9.42
C ILE A 57 -0.56 3.90 -9.25
N ASN A 58 -1.41 4.85 -9.64
CA ASN A 58 -2.86 4.70 -9.57
C ASN A 58 -3.35 3.50 -10.40
N LEU A 59 -2.81 3.28 -11.59
CA LEU A 59 -3.17 2.13 -12.43
C LEU A 59 -2.80 0.80 -11.76
N LEU A 60 -1.61 0.71 -11.15
CA LEU A 60 -1.20 -0.49 -10.44
C LEU A 60 -2.08 -0.75 -9.20
N LEU A 61 -2.36 0.28 -8.40
CA LEU A 61 -3.24 0.18 -7.22
C LEU A 61 -4.69 -0.18 -7.60
N THR A 62 -5.22 0.40 -8.68
CA THR A 62 -6.61 0.14 -9.12
C THR A 62 -6.75 -1.15 -9.92
N SER A 63 -5.66 -1.89 -10.16
CA SER A 63 -5.73 -3.23 -10.77
C SER A 63 -6.51 -4.22 -9.91
N GLY A 64 -6.58 -3.98 -8.59
CA GLY A 64 -7.18 -4.87 -7.60
C GLY A 64 -6.36 -6.14 -7.31
N ARG A 65 -5.23 -6.32 -8.00
CA ARG A 65 -4.38 -7.52 -7.99
C ARG A 65 -3.11 -7.37 -7.15
N LEU A 66 -2.94 -6.19 -6.57
CA LEU A 66 -1.78 -5.87 -5.76
C LEU A 66 -1.93 -6.48 -4.36
N MET A 67 -1.00 -7.35 -3.98
CA MET A 67 -0.93 -8.03 -2.69
C MET A 67 0.00 -7.32 -1.70
N HIS A 68 1.09 -6.72 -2.20
CA HIS A 68 2.07 -6.02 -1.36
C HIS A 68 2.27 -4.60 -1.89
N VAL A 69 2.22 -3.62 -0.97
CA VAL A 69 2.51 -2.21 -1.24
C VAL A 69 3.58 -1.76 -0.26
N ALA A 70 4.68 -1.23 -0.79
CA ALA A 70 5.72 -0.60 0.02
C ALA A 70 6.03 0.79 -0.51
N PHE A 71 5.74 1.80 0.30
CA PHE A 71 6.15 3.17 0.10
C PHE A 71 7.19 3.54 1.16
N VAL A 72 8.46 3.39 0.79
CA VAL A 72 9.61 3.65 1.67
C VAL A 72 10.38 4.84 1.12
N ASN A 73 10.56 5.88 1.94
CA ASN A 73 11.20 7.14 1.54
C ASN A 73 10.47 7.88 0.40
N ILE A 74 9.17 7.61 0.20
CA ILE A 74 8.35 8.27 -0.82
C ILE A 74 7.56 9.41 -0.18
N PRO A 75 7.78 10.67 -0.57
CA PRO A 75 7.01 11.78 -0.05
C PRO A 75 5.53 11.69 -0.48
N LEU A 76 4.65 11.40 0.48
CA LEU A 76 3.19 11.50 0.34
C LEU A 76 2.76 12.98 0.43
N GLY A 77 3.14 13.74 -0.60
CA GLY A 77 2.76 15.14 -0.80
C GLY A 77 1.33 15.32 -1.34
N THR A 78 0.98 16.53 -1.78
CA THR A 78 -0.36 16.88 -2.28
C THR A 78 -0.85 15.98 -3.41
N GLU A 79 0.04 15.58 -4.33
CA GLU A 79 -0.30 14.79 -5.51
C GLU A 79 -0.50 13.30 -5.18
N ASN A 80 0.14 12.82 -4.11
CA ASN A 80 0.21 11.39 -3.76
C ASN A 80 -0.67 11.02 -2.55
N ILE A 81 -1.28 12.00 -1.90
CA ILE A 81 -2.20 11.78 -0.78
C ILE A 81 -3.36 10.85 -1.14
N ASP A 82 -3.82 10.91 -2.38
CA ASP A 82 -4.93 10.11 -2.83
C ASP A 82 -4.52 8.65 -3.14
N LEU A 83 -3.22 8.32 -3.17
CA LEU A 83 -2.74 6.93 -3.31
C LEU A 83 -3.26 6.02 -2.19
N LEU A 84 -3.31 6.52 -0.95
CA LEU A 84 -3.88 5.77 0.17
C LEU A 84 -5.38 5.49 0.00
N ARG A 85 -6.11 6.41 -0.65
CA ARG A 85 -7.52 6.19 -0.97
C ARG A 85 -7.67 5.09 -2.02
N LEU A 86 -6.74 5.00 -2.97
CA LEU A 86 -6.78 4.00 -4.03
C LEU A 86 -6.53 2.57 -3.51
N MET A 87 -5.84 2.42 -2.38
CA MET A 87 -5.66 1.13 -1.70
C MET A 87 -6.99 0.51 -1.26
N LEU A 88 -8.06 1.30 -1.09
CA LEU A 88 -9.42 0.78 -0.84
C LEU A 88 -9.92 -0.16 -1.96
N GLY A 89 -9.38 -0.02 -3.16
CA GLY A 89 -9.71 -0.88 -4.31
C GLY A 89 -8.96 -2.22 -4.33
N CYS A 90 -7.91 -2.38 -3.52
CA CYS A 90 -7.09 -3.60 -3.48
C CYS A 90 -7.73 -4.63 -2.53
N ARG A 91 -8.51 -5.57 -3.06
CA ARG A 91 -9.24 -6.57 -2.25
C ARG A 91 -8.37 -7.72 -1.71
N GLY A 92 -7.17 -7.89 -2.24
CA GLY A 92 -6.23 -8.94 -1.84
C GLY A 92 -4.96 -8.40 -1.20
N LEU A 93 -4.99 -7.19 -0.64
CA LEU A 93 -3.80 -6.53 -0.12
C LEU A 93 -3.38 -7.12 1.22
N LYS A 94 -2.32 -7.92 1.20
CA LYS A 94 -1.76 -8.65 2.34
C LYS A 94 -0.74 -7.84 3.13
N SER A 95 0.07 -7.01 2.47
CA SER A 95 1.14 -6.26 3.15
C SER A 95 1.15 -4.80 2.74
N VAL A 96 1.24 -3.93 3.75
CA VAL A 96 1.34 -2.48 3.59
C VAL A 96 2.51 -1.94 4.38
N THR A 97 3.47 -1.33 3.69
CA THR A 97 4.62 -0.64 4.28
C THR A 97 4.58 0.84 3.89
N LEU A 98 4.51 1.75 4.88
CA LEU A 98 4.41 3.20 4.71
C LEU A 98 5.44 3.88 5.64
N VAL A 99 6.70 3.92 5.23
CA VAL A 99 7.82 4.33 6.10
C VAL A 99 8.55 5.53 5.50
N ASN A 100 8.91 6.49 6.34
CA ASN A 100 9.63 7.71 5.93
C ASN A 100 8.93 8.46 4.79
N THR A 101 7.60 8.52 4.84
CA THR A 101 6.80 9.05 3.73
C THR A 101 6.75 10.59 3.66
N GLY A 102 7.62 11.30 4.37
CA GLY A 102 7.81 12.75 4.24
C GLY A 102 6.53 13.60 4.30
N ILE A 103 5.53 13.20 5.11
CA ILE A 103 4.20 13.83 5.11
C ILE A 103 4.27 15.27 5.65
N PRO A 104 3.88 16.30 4.87
CA PRO A 104 3.85 17.67 5.36
C PRO A 104 2.87 17.84 6.54
N PRO A 105 3.18 18.63 7.57
CA PRO A 105 2.32 18.79 8.76
C PRO A 105 0.87 19.17 8.43
N ARG A 106 0.67 20.06 7.44
CA ARG A 106 -0.65 20.48 6.95
C ARG A 106 -1.51 19.35 6.38
N HIS A 107 -0.89 18.24 5.96
CA HIS A 107 -1.56 17.09 5.37
C HIS A 107 -1.63 15.87 6.29
N SER A 108 -0.89 15.87 7.40
CA SER A 108 -0.86 14.78 8.39
C SER A 108 -2.26 14.29 8.76
N ARG A 109 -3.18 15.22 9.10
CA ARG A 109 -4.56 14.87 9.46
C ARG A 109 -5.35 14.22 8.31
N LYS A 110 -5.13 14.64 7.06
CA LYS A 110 -5.80 14.05 5.89
C LYS A 110 -5.26 12.64 5.63
N VAL A 111 -3.95 12.47 5.70
CA VAL A 111 -3.25 11.20 5.50
C VAL A 111 -3.65 10.17 6.56
N THR A 112 -3.59 10.53 7.84
CA THR A 112 -4.05 9.67 8.95
C THR A 112 -5.50 9.21 8.73
N LYS A 113 -6.41 10.12 8.37
CA LYS A 113 -7.80 9.76 8.09
C LYS A 113 -7.97 8.81 6.91
N GLN A 114 -7.15 8.91 5.87
CA GLN A 114 -7.22 7.97 4.74
C GLN A 114 -6.69 6.59 5.12
N LEU A 115 -5.60 6.54 5.90
CA LEU A 115 -5.10 5.29 6.44
C LEU A 115 -6.13 4.63 7.35
N GLU A 116 -6.75 5.37 8.28
CA GLU A 116 -7.81 4.86 9.14
C GLU A 116 -9.00 4.34 8.33
N LYS A 117 -9.44 5.09 7.30
CA LYS A 117 -10.49 4.62 6.39
C LYS A 117 -10.13 3.31 5.71
N PHE A 118 -8.89 3.18 5.23
CA PHE A 118 -8.39 1.93 4.65
C PHE A 118 -8.44 0.78 5.67
N LEU A 119 -7.90 0.98 6.87
CA LEU A 119 -7.84 -0.04 7.93
C LEU A 119 -9.22 -0.46 8.46
N THR A 120 -10.21 0.44 8.42
CA THR A 120 -11.61 0.11 8.74
C THR A 120 -12.41 -0.50 7.59
N SER A 121 -11.85 -0.53 6.38
CA SER A 121 -12.56 -1.03 5.20
C SER A 121 -12.47 -2.56 5.09
N SER A 122 -13.39 -3.15 4.33
CA SER A 122 -13.35 -4.59 4.03
C SER A 122 -12.10 -5.01 3.23
N ALA A 123 -11.41 -4.08 2.57
CA ALA A 123 -10.14 -4.37 1.90
C ALA A 123 -9.04 -4.78 2.90
N ALA A 124 -9.06 -4.19 4.10
CA ALA A 124 -8.07 -4.46 5.14
C ALA A 124 -8.31 -5.77 5.91
N SER A 125 -9.41 -6.50 5.66
CA SER A 125 -9.61 -7.82 6.28
C SER A 125 -8.59 -8.85 5.78
N SER A 126 -8.11 -8.70 4.55
CA SER A 126 -7.04 -9.53 3.97
C SER A 126 -5.63 -9.12 4.42
N LEU A 127 -5.50 -8.04 5.18
CA LEU A 127 -4.21 -7.50 5.59
C LEU A 127 -3.57 -8.40 6.65
N GLU A 128 -2.39 -8.90 6.31
CA GLU A 128 -1.55 -9.78 7.12
C GLU A 128 -0.44 -9.00 7.84
N GLN A 129 0.08 -7.95 7.18
CA GLN A 129 1.22 -7.18 7.64
C GLN A 129 1.00 -5.67 7.47
N LEU A 130 1.27 -4.90 8.53
CA LEU A 130 1.25 -3.45 8.51
C LEU A 130 2.51 -2.86 9.13
N HIS A 131 3.27 -2.12 8.34
CA HIS A 131 4.45 -1.40 8.78
C HIS A 131 4.28 0.08 8.44
N THR A 132 4.20 0.97 9.43
CA THR A 132 3.90 2.39 9.15
C THR A 132 4.53 3.36 10.12
N SER A 133 4.97 4.51 9.60
CA SER A 133 5.40 5.69 10.37
C SER A 133 4.30 6.75 10.50
N ILE A 134 3.12 6.50 9.94
CA ILE A 134 1.98 7.41 9.98
C ILE A 134 1.21 7.17 11.27
N PRO A 135 1.07 8.15 12.19
CA PRO A 135 0.28 7.96 13.41
C PRO A 135 -1.22 7.83 13.10
N PHE A 136 -1.91 6.91 13.77
CA PHE A 136 -3.36 6.67 13.65
C PHE A 136 -3.95 6.10 14.94
N ASP A 137 -5.28 6.07 15.05
CA ASP A 137 -5.99 5.41 16.16
C ASP A 137 -5.95 3.90 16.04
N LEU A 138 -5.21 3.22 16.91
CA LEU A 138 -5.03 1.77 16.84
C LEU A 138 -6.34 0.96 16.98
N ARG A 139 -7.44 1.55 17.47
CA ARG A 139 -8.75 0.87 17.52
C ARG A 139 -9.26 0.47 16.15
N VAL A 140 -8.80 1.13 15.07
CA VAL A 140 -9.18 0.78 13.69
C VAL A 140 -8.63 -0.59 13.25
N LEU A 141 -7.60 -1.11 13.93
CA LEU A 141 -7.02 -2.43 13.61
C LEU A 141 -7.94 -3.59 13.98
N ARG A 142 -9.01 -3.36 14.75
CA ARG A 142 -10.01 -4.38 15.08
C ARG A 142 -10.69 -4.99 13.84
N GLY A 143 -10.71 -4.26 12.72
CA GLY A 143 -11.23 -4.77 11.44
C GLY A 143 -10.22 -5.60 10.63
N CYS A 144 -8.95 -5.60 11.00
CA CYS A 144 -7.87 -6.29 10.31
C CYS A 144 -7.68 -7.70 10.89
N THR A 145 -8.62 -8.61 10.65
CA THR A 145 -8.70 -9.92 11.33
C THR A 145 -7.55 -10.88 11.03
N ASN A 146 -6.85 -10.71 9.91
CA ASN A 146 -5.71 -11.56 9.53
C ASN A 146 -4.34 -10.95 9.91
N LEU A 147 -4.35 -9.77 10.55
CA LEU A 147 -3.15 -9.01 10.84
C LEU A 147 -2.33 -9.70 11.94
N HIS A 148 -1.11 -10.08 11.62
CA HIS A 148 -0.20 -10.77 12.54
C HIS A 148 1.21 -10.17 12.61
N ASP A 149 1.61 -9.33 11.64
CA ASP A 149 2.82 -8.50 11.75
C ASP A 149 2.44 -7.00 11.80
N LEU A 150 2.79 -6.33 12.90
CA LEU A 150 2.53 -4.91 13.11
C LEU A 150 3.82 -4.20 13.55
N LYS A 151 4.30 -3.27 12.72
CA LYS A 151 5.49 -2.44 12.98
C LYS A 151 5.14 -0.96 12.97
N LEU A 152 5.12 -0.34 14.15
CA LEU A 152 4.79 1.07 14.32
C LEU A 152 6.04 1.91 14.53
N HIS A 153 6.24 2.92 13.68
CA HIS A 153 7.33 3.90 13.77
C HIS A 153 6.85 5.22 14.40
N PHE A 154 5.94 5.10 15.36
CA PHE A 154 5.43 6.19 16.17
C PHE A 154 4.99 5.64 17.53
N VAL A 155 4.93 6.51 18.53
CA VAL A 155 4.42 6.14 19.86
C VAL A 155 2.89 6.19 19.83
N PRO A 156 2.18 5.07 20.08
CA PRO A 156 0.74 5.06 20.17
C PRO A 156 0.24 6.01 21.26
N ARG A 157 -0.89 6.68 21.00
CA ARG A 157 -1.53 7.54 22.00
C ARG A 157 -2.40 6.75 22.97
N GLN A 158 -2.89 5.59 22.52
CA GLN A 158 -3.73 4.68 23.28
C GLN A 158 -2.86 3.64 24.01
N PRO A 159 -3.27 3.18 25.21
CA PRO A 159 -2.69 2.00 25.83
C PRO A 159 -2.82 0.79 24.90
N LEU A 160 -1.74 0.02 24.73
CA LEU A 160 -1.76 -1.20 23.90
C LEU A 160 -2.77 -2.24 24.40
N SER A 161 -3.08 -2.23 25.69
CA SER A 161 -4.11 -3.07 26.32
C SER A 161 -5.50 -2.89 25.71
N ASP A 162 -5.84 -1.70 25.22
CA ASP A 162 -7.16 -1.39 24.65
C ASP A 162 -7.36 -1.98 23.24
N ILE A 163 -6.25 -2.41 22.63
CA ILE A 163 -6.19 -3.04 21.31
C ILE A 163 -6.00 -4.55 21.46
N LEU A 164 -5.18 -4.97 22.43
CA LEU A 164 -4.87 -6.37 22.74
C LEU A 164 -5.99 -7.07 23.54
N ILE A 165 -7.27 -6.77 23.30
CA ILE A 165 -8.37 -7.54 23.89
C ILE A 165 -8.40 -8.94 23.23
N VAL A 166 -7.49 -9.78 23.69
CA VAL A 166 -7.65 -11.17 24.11
C VAL A 166 -8.60 -12.00 23.24
N GLU A 167 -8.19 -12.33 22.02
CA GLU A 167 -8.65 -13.56 21.37
C GLU A 167 -7.73 -14.77 21.68
N ASN A 168 -6.69 -14.58 22.51
CA ASN A 168 -5.65 -15.58 22.79
C ASN A 168 -5.53 -16.09 24.23
N PHE A 169 -6.36 -15.65 25.20
CA PHE A 169 -6.36 -16.27 26.55
C PHE A 169 -7.48 -17.28 26.80
N GLU A 170 -8.49 -17.42 25.93
CA GLU A 170 -9.61 -18.35 26.16
C GLU A 170 -9.49 -19.70 25.42
N LYS A 171 -8.28 -20.14 25.07
CA LYS A 171 -8.04 -21.50 24.53
C LYS A 171 -7.19 -22.41 25.42
N LYS A 172 -7.01 -22.08 26.69
CA LYS A 172 -6.41 -22.98 27.68
C LYS A 172 -7.08 -22.88 29.05
N THR A 173 -8.23 -23.52 29.17
CA THR A 173 -8.69 -24.18 30.42
C THR A 173 -9.47 -25.41 30.05
#